data_AF-A0A535ILN2-F1
#
_entry.id   AF-A0A535ILN2-F1
#
_cell.length_a   1.000
_cell.length_b   1.000
_cell.length_c   1.000
_cell.angle_alpha   90.00
_cell.angle_beta   90.00
_cell.angle_gamma   90.00
#
_symmetry.space_group_name_H-M   'P 1'
#
loop_
_entity.id
_entity.type
_entity.pdbx_description
1 polymer ?
#
loop_
_entity_poly.entity_id
_entity_poly.type
_entity_poly.pdbx_seq_one_letter_code
_entity_poly.pdbx_strand_id
1 'polypeptide(L)' 'MTFPTTYPAGLTAREVEVLRLLASGMTDIQIATKLILSPRTIHAHISSIYSKLGITSRLA' A
#
# COMPACT_ATOMS: atom_id res chain seq x y z
N MET A 1 -15.87 10.87 -21.09
CA MET A 1 -15.02 9.68 -21.33
C MET A 1 -14.14 9.50 -20.10
N THR A 2 -14.47 8.56 -19.21
CA THR A 2 -13.67 8.25 -18.02
C THR A 2 -12.70 7.13 -18.38
N PHE A 3 -11.41 7.45 -18.51
CA PHE A 3 -10.39 6.42 -18.61
C PHE A 3 -10.27 5.74 -17.24
N PRO A 4 -10.28 4.40 -17.15
CA PRO A 4 -9.96 3.74 -15.90
C PRO A 4 -8.52 4.14 -15.54
N THR A 5 -8.35 4.94 -14.49
CA THR A 5 -7.04 5.25 -13.91
C THR A 5 -6.57 4.02 -13.15
N THR A 6 -6.19 3.00 -13.90
CA THR A 6 -5.64 1.76 -13.37
C THR A 6 -4.16 1.99 -13.09
N TYR A 7 -3.74 1.78 -11.85
CA TYR A 7 -2.34 1.80 -11.51
C TYR A 7 -1.67 0.49 -11.98
N PRO A 8 -0.34 0.51 -12.21
CA PRO A 8 0.42 -0.71 -12.49
C PRO A 8 0.14 -1.82 -11.48
N ALA A 9 0.27 -3.08 -11.91
CA ALA A 9 0.02 -4.27 -11.09
C ALA A 9 -1.40 -4.39 -10.49
N GLY A 10 -2.38 -3.62 -10.99
CA GLY A 10 -3.76 -3.67 -10.47
C GLY A 10 -3.88 -3.07 -9.06
N LEU A 11 -2.98 -2.14 -8.71
CA LEU A 11 -3.07 -1.42 -7.44
C LEU A 11 -4.28 -0.49 -7.44
N THR A 12 -4.93 -0.41 -6.29
CA THR A 12 -5.97 0.58 -6.01
C THR A 12 -5.34 1.92 -5.64
N ALA A 13 -6.12 3.01 -5.72
CA ALA A 13 -5.66 4.32 -5.28
C ALA A 13 -5.16 4.32 -3.82
N ARG A 14 -5.84 3.60 -2.93
CA ARG A 14 -5.46 3.49 -1.52
C ARG A 14 -4.15 2.72 -1.32
N GLU A 15 -3.96 1.64 -2.08
CA GLU A 15 -2.70 0.89 -2.04
C GLU A 15 -1.51 1.72 -2.56
N VAL A 16 -1.72 2.53 -3.60
CA VAL A 16 -0.67 3.45 -4.09
C VAL A 16 -0.33 4.52 -3.05
N GLU A 17 -1.33 5.07 -2.35
CA GLU A 17 -1.09 6.01 -1.27
C GLU A 17 -0.26 5.38 -0.14
N VAL A 18 -0.63 4.17 0.30
CA VAL A 18 0.13 3.42 1.31
C VAL A 18 1.55 3.12 0.84
N LEU A 19 1.72 2.66 -0.41
CA LEU A 19 3.03 2.35 -0.99
C LEU A 19 3.94 3.58 -1.05
N ARG A 20 3.41 4.77 -1.38
CA ARG A 20 4.19 6.02 -1.37
C ARG A 20 4.66 6.40 0.02
N LEU A 21 3.81 6.25 1.04
CA LEU A 21 4.18 6.54 2.42
C LEU A 21 5.23 5.55 2.94
N LEU A 22 5.08 4.26 2.62
CA LEU A 22 6.10 3.26 2.89
C LEU A 22 7.45 3.59 2.24
N ALA A 23 7.43 3.94 0.95
CA ALA A 23 8.63 4.31 0.20
C ALA A 23 9.32 5.57 0.76
N SER A 24 8.56 6.45 1.42
CA SER A 24 9.10 7.61 2.15
C SER A 24 9.71 7.28 3.52
N GLY A 25 9.75 5.99 3.91
CA GLY A 25 10.34 5.52 5.17
C GLY A 25 9.39 5.55 6.37
N MET A 26 8.09 5.77 6.17
CA MET A 26 7.13 5.76 7.27
C MET A 26 6.88 4.33 7.77
N THR A 27 6.77 4.17 9.10
CA THR A 27 6.37 2.90 9.72
C THR A 27 4.87 2.66 9.59
N ASP A 28 4.44 1.41 9.72
CA ASP A 28 3.03 1.02 9.61
C ASP A 28 2.13 1.80 10.59
N ILE A 29 2.64 2.12 11.79
CA ILE A 29 1.96 2.95 12.79
C ILE A 29 1.85 4.41 12.32
N GLN A 30 2.93 4.99 11.79
CA GLN A 30 2.89 6.37 11.29
C GLN A 30 1.94 6.51 10.09
N ILE A 31 1.93 5.53 9.21
CA ILE A 31 0.99 5.48 8.07
C ILE A 31 -0.45 5.36 8.59
N ALA A 32 -0.69 4.47 9.55
CA ALA A 32 -2.02 4.29 10.15
C ALA A 32 -2.54 5.59 10.75
N THR A 33 -1.72 6.30 11.52
CA THR A 33 -2.07 7.61 12.09
C THR A 33 -2.36 8.64 11.01
N LYS A 34 -1.50 8.75 9.99
CA LYS A 34 -1.66 9.73 8.91
C LYS A 34 -2.92 9.49 8.08
N LEU A 35 -3.28 8.23 7.90
CA LEU A 35 -4.42 7.81 7.09
C LEU A 35 -5.71 7.63 7.90
N ILE A 36 -5.66 7.86 9.22
CA ILE A 36 -6.76 7.66 10.17
C ILE A 36 -7.32 6.22 10.07
N LEU A 37 -6.42 5.25 10.13
CA LEU A 37 -6.71 3.82 10.04
C LEU A 37 -6.04 3.06 11.19
N SER A 38 -6.44 1.81 11.38
CA SER A 38 -5.74 0.91 12.30
C SER A 38 -4.42 0.40 11.67
N PRO A 39 -3.37 0.12 12.47
CA PRO A 39 -2.16 -0.55 11.97
C PRO A 39 -2.46 -1.90 11.29
N ARG A 40 -3.48 -2.62 11.77
CA ARG A 40 -3.95 -3.88 11.14
C ARG A 40 -4.44 -3.66 9.72
N THR A 41 -5.18 -2.57 9.48
CA THR A 41 -5.65 -2.21 8.13
C THR A 41 -4.47 -1.88 7.22
N ILE A 42 -3.47 -1.16 7.73
CA ILE A 42 -2.24 -0.88 6.98
C ILE A 42 -1.50 -2.18 6.64
N HIS A 43 -1.32 -3.09 7.58
CA HIS A 43 -0.74 -4.42 7.31
C HIS A 43 -1.48 -5.17 6.20
N ALA A 44 -2.82 -5.13 6.18
CA ALA A 44 -3.60 -5.77 5.13
C ALA A 44 -3.36 -5.13 3.75
N HIS A 45 -3.28 -3.79 3.69
CA HIS A 45 -2.92 -3.10 2.45
C HIS A 45 -1.50 -3.46 1.97
N ILE A 46 -0.52 -3.50 2.88
CA ILE A 46 0.87 -3.86 2.55
C ILE A 46 0.96 -5.30 2.04
N SER A 47 0.26 -6.23 2.68
CA SER A 47 0.18 -7.63 2.23
C SER A 47 -0.43 -7.74 0.84
N SER A 48 -1.52 -7.01 0.58
CA SER A 48 -2.15 -6.95 -0.75
C SER A 48 -1.20 -6.34 -1.80
N ILE A 49 -0.50 -5.26 -1.47
CA ILE A 49 0.50 -4.63 -2.34
C ILE A 49 1.59 -5.64 -2.72
N TYR A 50 2.20 -6.31 -1.73
CA TYR A 50 3.26 -7.29 -2.00
C TYR A 50 2.75 -8.45 -2.84
N SER A 51 1.56 -8.96 -2.55
CA SER A 51 0.93 -10.01 -3.38
C SER A 51 0.75 -9.55 -4.83
N LYS A 52 0.24 -8.35 -5.06
CA LYS A 52 0.04 -7.78 -6.40
C LYS A 52 1.34 -7.51 -7.14
N LEU A 53 2.41 -7.18 -6.42
CA LEU A 53 3.76 -7.00 -6.97
C LEU A 53 4.52 -8.32 -7.16
N GLY A 54 3.93 -9.46 -6.81
CA GLY A 54 4.59 -10.77 -6.88
C GLY A 54 5.71 -10.94 -5.86
N ILE A 55 5.72 -10.14 -4.79
CA ILE A 55 6.72 -10.17 -3.72
C ILE A 55 6.24 -11.14 -2.65
N THR A 56 6.95 -12.26 -2.50
CA THR A 56 6.64 -13.32 -1.53
C THR A 56 7.45 -13.20 -0.24
N SER A 57 8.46 -12.32 -0.18
CA SER A 57 9.28 -12.07 1.01
C SER A 57 9.62 -10.58 1.17
N ARG A 58 9.42 -10.03 2.37
CA ARG A 58 9.87 -8.68 2.78
C ARG A 58 11.34 -8.67 3.24
N LEU A 59 12.04 -9.81 3.18
CA LEU A 59 13.42 -9.96 3.67
C LEU A 59 14.33 -10.52 2.57
N ALA A 60 15.24 -9.67 2.10
CA ALA A 60 16.60 -10.00 1.67
C ALA A 60 17.52 -8.92 2.28
#